data_AF-A0A9W4TAE1-F1
#
_entry.id   AF-A0A9W4TAE1-F1
#
_cell.length_a   1.000
_cell.length_b   1.000
_cell.length_c   1.000
_cell.angle_alpha   90.00
_cell.angle_beta   90.00
_cell.angle_gamma   90.00
#
_symmetry.space_group_name_H-M   'P 1'
#
loop_
_entity.id
_entity.type
_entity.pdbx_description
1 polymer ?
#
loop_
_entity_poly.entity_id
_entity_poly.type
_entity_poly.pdbx_seq_one_letter_code
_entity_poly.pdbx_strand_id
1 'polypeptide(L)'
;YETFENYAPPDYELFQDPPDLESTIDNQILWFLLWIMTFRTRFNIIEIAIEALIKFMKLVLTEISGDGFRDFPDSMYLTRKKLGLKDHFHNFVS
;
A
#
# COMPACT_ATOMS: atom_id res chain seq x y z
N TYR A 1 25.52 -8.36 56.34
CA TYR A 1 24.37 -8.04 55.48
C TYR A 1 24.79 -8.37 54.05
N GLU A 2 24.34 -9.50 53.51
CA GLU A 2 24.55 -9.86 52.10
C GLU A 2 23.38 -9.31 51.30
N THR A 3 23.66 -8.32 50.45
CA THR A 3 22.70 -7.80 49.48
C THR A 3 22.73 -8.71 48.26
N PHE A 4 21.73 -9.60 48.15
CA PHE A 4 21.51 -10.37 46.93
C PHE A 4 21.01 -9.42 45.83
N GLU A 5 21.73 -9.38 44.70
CA GLU A 5 21.25 -8.75 43.47
C GLU A 5 19.94 -9.41 43.04
N ASN A 6 18.93 -8.57 42.79
CA ASN A 6 17.63 -9.04 42.35
C ASN A 6 17.72 -9.41 40.86
N TYR A 7 17.91 -10.70 40.58
CA TYR A 7 17.91 -11.27 39.22
C TYR A 7 16.49 -11.51 38.66
N ALA A 8 15.49 -10.72 39.07
CA ALA A 8 14.19 -10.77 38.41
C ALA A 8 14.39 -10.39 36.92
N PRO A 9 13.90 -11.21 35.98
CA PRO A 9 13.91 -10.83 34.58
C PRO A 9 13.15 -9.50 34.43
N PRO A 10 13.58 -8.61 33.51
CA PRO A 10 12.84 -7.38 33.25
C PRO A 10 11.40 -7.74 32.89
N ASP A 11 10.46 -6.91 33.36
CA ASP A 11 9.05 -7.05 33.03
C ASP A 11 8.96 -7.11 31.50
N TYR A 12 8.61 -8.29 30.96
CA TYR A 12 8.57 -8.49 29.52
C TYR A 12 7.44 -7.61 29.01
N GLU A 13 7.79 -6.47 28.39
CA GLU A 13 6.82 -5.65 27.68
C GLU A 13 6.07 -6.56 26.71
N LEU A 14 4.78 -6.72 27.03
CA LEU A 14 3.84 -7.59 26.35
C LEU A 14 3.79 -7.13 24.90
N PHE A 15 4.44 -7.91 24.02
CA PHE A 15 4.46 -7.83 22.56
C PHE A 15 3.79 -6.56 22.02
N GLN A 16 4.60 -5.50 21.81
CA GLN A 16 4.15 -4.43 20.95
C GLN A 16 3.73 -5.04 19.62
N ASP A 17 2.54 -4.70 19.13
CA ASP A 17 2.06 -5.10 17.80
C ASP A 17 3.22 -4.91 16.80
N PRO A 18 3.50 -5.90 15.91
CA PRO A 18 4.71 -5.91 15.12
C PRO A 18 4.81 -4.59 14.34
N PRO A 19 5.88 -3.80 14.55
CA PRO A 19 6.07 -2.53 13.86
C PRO A 19 6.52 -2.83 12.43
N ASP A 20 5.62 -3.32 11.56
CA ASP A 20 5.83 -3.41 10.10
C ASP A 20 4.64 -3.95 9.27
N LEU A 21 3.46 -4.22 9.85
CA LEU A 21 2.34 -4.73 9.03
C LEU A 21 1.85 -3.70 8.01
N GLU A 22 1.74 -2.44 8.43
CA GLU A 22 1.28 -1.32 7.59
C GLU A 22 2.27 -1.03 6.44
N SER A 23 3.57 -1.05 6.72
CA SER A 23 4.63 -0.92 5.69
C SER A 23 4.63 -2.11 4.71
N THR A 24 4.33 -3.31 5.19
CA THR A 24 4.24 -4.52 4.35
C THR A 24 3.07 -4.45 3.39
N ILE A 25 1.91 -3.98 3.86
CA ILE A 25 0.72 -3.77 3.04
C ILE A 25 0.95 -2.66 2.01
N ASP A 26 1.55 -1.55 2.41
CA ASP A 26 1.87 -0.45 1.49
C ASP A 26 2.82 -0.91 0.37
N ASN A 27 3.82 -1.72 0.71
CA ASN A 27 4.72 -2.33 -0.27
C ASN A 27 3.96 -3.25 -1.25
N GLN A 28 2.99 -4.04 -0.77
CA GLN A 28 2.16 -4.88 -1.63
C GLN A 28 1.27 -4.05 -2.55
N ILE A 29 0.65 -2.97 -2.04
CA ILE A 29 -0.12 -2.03 -2.86
C ILE A 29 0.76 -1.48 -3.98
N LEU A 30 1.95 -0.97 -3.66
CA LEU A 30 2.89 -0.44 -4.66
C LEU A 30 3.27 -1.49 -5.70
N TRP A 31 3.49 -2.73 -5.27
CA TRP A 31 3.78 -3.84 -6.17
C TRP A 31 2.64 -4.07 -7.17
N PHE A 32 1.40 -4.21 -6.71
CA PHE A 32 0.25 -4.39 -7.59
C PHE A 32 0.10 -3.23 -8.59
N LEU A 33 0.29 -1.98 -8.15
CA LEU A 33 0.22 -0.82 -9.04
C LEU A 33 1.31 -0.82 -10.12
N LEU A 34 2.53 -1.24 -9.77
CA LEU A 34 3.62 -1.41 -10.74
C LEU A 34 3.30 -2.48 -11.78
N TRP A 35 2.70 -3.60 -11.37
CA TRP A 35 2.26 -4.64 -12.30
C TRP A 35 1.17 -4.14 -13.25
N ILE A 36 0.16 -3.43 -12.74
CA ILE A 36 -0.90 -2.84 -13.56
C ILE A 36 -0.34 -1.82 -14.58
N MET A 37 0.58 -0.95 -14.15
CA MET A 37 1.21 0.04 -15.04
C MET A 37 2.12 -0.60 -16.08
N THR A 38 2.83 -1.66 -15.69
CA THR A 38 3.64 -2.45 -16.62
C THR A 38 2.75 -3.15 -17.65
N PHE A 39 1.64 -3.73 -17.22
CA PHE A 39 0.64 -4.36 -18.08
C PHE A 39 0.06 -3.36 -19.08
N ARG A 40 -0.38 -2.19 -18.61
CA ARG A 40 -0.85 -1.10 -19.49
C ARG A 40 0.18 -0.77 -20.56
N THR A 41 1.43 -0.53 -20.17
CA THR A 41 2.50 -0.13 -21.08
C THR A 41 2.80 -1.20 -22.12
N ARG A 42 2.82 -2.48 -21.72
CA ARG A 42 3.11 -3.61 -22.62
C ARG A 42 2.04 -3.83 -23.67
N PHE A 43 0.77 -3.63 -23.32
CA PHE A 43 -0.37 -3.92 -24.20
C PHE A 43 -1.03 -2.67 -24.78
N ASN A 44 -0.47 -1.48 -24.52
CA ASN A 44 -1.00 -0.19 -24.95
C ASN A 44 -2.50 0.01 -24.64
N ILE A 45 -2.90 -0.32 -23.42
CA ILE A 45 -4.30 -0.31 -23.01
C ILE A 45 -4.76 1.12 -22.70
N ILE A 46 -5.98 1.44 -23.14
CA ILE A 46 -6.62 2.74 -22.87
C ILE A 46 -6.84 2.97 -21.36
N GLU A 47 -6.77 4.24 -20.95
CA GLU A 47 -6.85 4.64 -19.54
C GLU A 47 -8.13 4.20 -18.84
N ILE A 48 -9.28 4.31 -19.52
CA ILE A 48 -10.60 3.91 -19.00
C ILE A 48 -10.63 2.42 -18.63
N ALA A 49 -10.03 1.55 -19.45
CA ALA A 49 -9.99 0.12 -19.17
C ALA A 49 -9.09 -0.21 -17.98
N ILE A 50 -7.99 0.53 -17.80
CA ILE A 50 -7.13 0.37 -16.63
C ILE A 50 -7.79 0.93 -15.37
N GLU A 51 -8.57 2.00 -15.44
CA GLU A 51 -9.36 2.48 -14.30
C GLU A 51 -10.38 1.43 -13.84
N ALA A 52 -11.07 0.77 -14.78
CA ALA A 52 -11.95 -0.34 -14.46
C ALA A 52 -11.18 -1.50 -13.80
N LEU A 53 -9.98 -1.83 -14.30
CA LEU A 53 -9.11 -2.86 -13.70
C LEU A 53 -8.66 -2.50 -12.28
N ILE A 54 -8.26 -1.24 -12.04
CA ILE A 54 -7.87 -0.75 -10.72
C ILE A 54 -9.04 -0.91 -9.72
N LYS A 55 -10.25 -0.49 -10.12
CA LYS A 55 -11.46 -0.64 -9.30
C LYS A 55 -11.81 -2.10 -9.04
N PHE A 56 -11.68 -2.96 -10.06
CA PHE A 56 -11.89 -4.39 -9.92
C PHE A 56 -10.90 -5.01 -8.93
N MET A 57 -9.61 -4.67 -9.03
CA MET A 57 -8.59 -5.14 -8.10
C MET A 57 -8.84 -4.65 -6.68
N LYS A 58 -9.25 -3.39 -6.48
CA LYS A 58 -9.67 -2.87 -5.18
C LYS A 58 -10.77 -3.74 -4.57
N LEU A 59 -11.82 -4.03 -5.33
CA LEU A 59 -12.94 -4.85 -4.89
C LEU A 59 -12.48 -6.25 -4.46
N VAL A 60 -11.68 -6.93 -5.30
CA VAL A 60 -11.18 -8.27 -5.01
C VAL A 60 -10.28 -8.27 -3.77
N LEU A 61 -9.36 -7.31 -3.66
CA LEU A 61 -8.42 -7.22 -2.54
C LEU A 61 -9.13 -6.90 -1.22
N THR A 62 -10.11 -6.00 -1.23
CA THR A 62 -10.94 -5.72 -0.05
C THR A 62 -11.77 -6.94 0.36
N GLU A 63 -12.28 -7.73 -0.59
CA GLU A 63 -13.05 -8.93 -0.26
C GLU A 63 -12.18 -10.02 0.41
N ILE A 64 -10.96 -10.25 -0.09
CA ILE A 64 -10.10 -11.34 0.40
C ILE A 64 -9.26 -10.98 1.63
N SER A 65 -8.99 -9.70 1.86
CA SER A 65 -8.11 -9.22 2.94
C SER A 65 -8.78 -8.23 3.87
N GLY A 66 -10.10 -8.03 3.72
CA GLY A 66 -10.89 -7.07 4.49
C GLY A 66 -10.31 -5.67 4.38
N ASP A 67 -9.99 -5.11 5.54
CA ASP A 67 -9.56 -3.71 5.64
C ASP A 67 -8.11 -3.48 5.23
N GLY A 68 -7.32 -4.54 5.01
CA GLY A 68 -5.90 -4.44 4.67
C GLY A 68 -5.61 -3.71 3.35
N PHE A 69 -6.57 -3.60 2.42
CA PHE A 69 -6.38 -2.90 1.15
C PHE A 69 -7.33 -1.71 0.97
N ARG A 70 -7.86 -1.14 2.05
CA ARG A 70 -8.72 0.06 1.98
C ARG A 70 -8.07 1.21 1.21
N ASP A 71 -6.76 1.36 1.37
CA ASP A 71 -5.96 2.41 0.72
C ASP A 71 -5.50 2.06 -0.69
N PHE A 72 -5.99 0.96 -1.26
CA PHE A 72 -5.80 0.69 -2.68
C PHE A 72 -6.54 1.77 -3.51
N PRO A 73 -5.90 2.33 -4.55
CA PRO A 73 -6.50 3.40 -5.33
C PRO A 73 -7.73 2.90 -6.11
N ASP A 74 -8.66 3.80 -6.38
CA ASP A 74 -9.87 3.56 -7.20
C ASP A 74 -9.86 4.36 -8.51
N SER A 75 -8.75 5.04 -8.80
CA SER A 75 -8.59 5.89 -9.98
C SER A 75 -7.15 5.87 -10.48
N MET A 76 -6.97 6.19 -11.76
CA MET A 76 -5.65 6.33 -12.34
C MET A 76 -4.86 7.47 -11.68
N TYR A 77 -5.54 8.57 -11.35
CA TYR A 77 -4.95 9.71 -10.64
C TYR A 77 -4.32 9.30 -9.29
N LEU A 78 -5.09 8.63 -8.43
CA LEU A 78 -4.57 8.18 -7.13
C LEU A 78 -3.47 7.13 -7.29
N THR A 79 -3.55 6.31 -8.33
CA THR A 79 -2.49 5.35 -8.67
C THR A 79 -1.18 6.06 -9.00
N ARG A 80 -1.22 7.08 -9.89
CA ARG A 80 -0.04 7.89 -10.24
C ARG A 80 0.52 8.61 -9.03
N LYS A 81 -0.35 9.20 -8.21
CA LYS A 81 0.03 9.87 -6.95
C LYS A 81 0.73 8.91 -5.98
N LYS A 82 0.18 7.70 -5.76
CA LYS A 82 0.81 6.68 -4.89
C LYS A 82 2.17 6.20 -5.45
N LEU A 83 2.33 6.14 -6.77
CA LEU A 83 3.60 5.82 -7.42
C LEU A 83 4.59 6.99 -7.46
N GLY A 84 4.24 8.17 -6.93
CA GLY A 84 5.09 9.37 -7.01
C GLY A 84 5.22 9.95 -8.42
N LEU A 85 4.34 9.56 -9.36
CA LEU A 85 4.32 10.08 -10.72
C LEU A 85 3.63 11.45 -10.73
N LYS A 86 4.33 12.49 -11.21
CA LYS A 86 3.74 13.82 -11.38
C LYS A 86 2.71 13.79 -12.50
N ASP A 87 1.50 14.24 -12.20
CA ASP A 87 0.52 14.56 -13.23
C ASP A 87 0.89 15.89 -13.90
N HIS A 88 1.18 15.85 -15.20
CA HIS A 88 1.53 17.01 -16.02
C HIS A 88 0.33 17.96 -16.29
N PHE A 89 -0.79 17.84 -15.57
CA PHE A 89 -2.02 18.61 -15.80
C PHE A 89 -1.93 20.09 -15.38
N HIS A 90 -0.78 20.58 -14.92
CA HIS A 90 -0.61 21.98 -14.50
C HIS A 90 -0.36 22.98 -15.65
N ASN A 91 -0.40 22.56 -16.92
CA ASN A 91 -0.05 23.42 -18.06
C ASN A 91 -1.23 24.06 -18.81
N PHE A 92 -2.46 24.04 -18.27
CA PHE A 92 -3.65 24.59 -18.97
C PHE A 92 -4.32 25.78 -18.27
N VAL A 93 -3.56 26.61 -17.55
CA VAL A 93 -4.01 27.97 -17.21
C VAL A 93 -2.97 28.95 -17.74
N SER A 94 -3.22 29.44 -18.95
CA SER A 94 -2.60 30.64 -19.52
C SER A 94 -3.69 31.64 -19.90
#